data_AF-A0A381KN99-F1
#
_entry.id   AF-A0A381KN99-F1
#
_cell.length_a   1.000
_cell.length_b   1.000
_cell.length_c   1.000
_cell.angle_alpha   90.00
_cell.angle_beta   90.00
_cell.angle_gamma   90.00
#
_symmetry.space_group_name_H-M   'P 1'
#
loop_
_entity.id
_entity.type
_entity.pdbx_description
1 polymer ?
#
loop_
_entity_poly.entity_id
_entity_poly.type
_entity_poly.pdbx_seq_one_letter_code
_entity_poly.pdbx_strand_id
1 'polypeptide(L)' 'MIRLEKKKGNFGSIEYEDFINKFIETLNELEVKIFKDRFFFDKTQSSIAKELGISQMTVSRLEKKVVEKLKKEYEKNL' A
#
# COMPACT_ATOMS: atom_id res chain seq x y z
N MET A 1 -36.76 17.36 12.88
CA MET A 1 -35.87 16.54 12.01
C MET A 1 -34.95 17.49 11.26
N ILE A 2 -33.79 17.81 11.84
CA ILE A 2 -32.82 18.71 11.21
C ILE A 2 -32.07 17.92 10.15
N ARG A 3 -32.16 18.40 8.91
CA ARG A 3 -31.40 17.93 7.77
C ARG A 3 -29.96 18.35 7.96
N LEU A 4 -29.07 17.41 8.26
CA LEU A 4 -27.63 17.66 8.23
C LEU A 4 -27.13 17.51 6.80
N GLU A 5 -26.61 18.62 6.33
CA GLU A 5 -26.07 18.85 5.00
C GLU A 5 -24.93 17.87 4.69
N LYS A 6 -24.96 17.30 3.48
CA LYS A 6 -23.79 16.72 2.84
C LYS A 6 -22.75 17.83 2.65
N LYS A 7 -21.76 17.93 3.55
CA LYS A 7 -20.46 18.57 3.27
C LYS A 7 -19.42 18.22 4.34
N LYS A 8 -18.69 17.14 4.10
CA LYS A 8 -17.24 17.10 4.36
C LYS A 8 -16.60 16.73 3.03
N GLY A 9 -15.84 17.67 2.47
CA GLY A 9 -15.27 17.56 1.14
C GLY A 9 -14.39 16.32 1.01
N ASN A 10 -14.46 15.70 -0.17
CA ASN A 10 -13.70 14.56 -0.63
C ASN A 10 -12.18 14.87 -0.79
N PHE A 11 -11.64 15.87 -0.10
CA PHE A 11 -10.26 16.34 -0.29
C PHE A 11 -9.25 15.35 0.30
N GLY A 12 -9.49 14.86 1.53
CA GLY A 12 -8.57 13.93 2.18
C GLY A 12 -8.45 12.57 1.49
N SER A 13 -9.48 12.13 0.76
CA SER A 13 -9.45 10.90 -0.05
C SER A 13 -8.65 11.09 -1.34
N ILE A 14 -8.78 12.25 -2.00
CA ILE A 14 -8.01 12.56 -3.22
C ILE A 14 -6.52 12.67 -2.89
N GLU A 15 -6.15 13.39 -1.83
CA GLU A 15 -4.75 13.53 -1.40
C GLU A 15 -4.13 12.17 -1.01
N TYR A 16 -4.91 11.31 -0.36
CA TYR A 16 -4.48 9.95 -0.02
C TYR A 16 -4.28 9.08 -1.26
N GLU A 17 -5.22 9.11 -2.22
CA GLU A 17 -5.10 8.37 -3.48
C GLU A 17 -3.87 8.82 -4.27
N ASP A 18 -3.65 10.12 -4.38
CA ASP A 18 -2.47 10.69 -5.07
C ASP A 18 -1.16 10.28 -4.39
N PHE A 19 -1.12 10.29 -3.05
CA PHE A 19 0.05 9.83 -2.30
C PHE A 19 0.34 8.34 -2.55
N ILE A 20 -0.68 7.48 -2.49
CA ILE A 20 -0.51 6.03 -2.73
C ILE A 20 -0.07 5.77 -4.17
N ASN A 21 -0.63 6.48 -5.15
CA ASN A 21 -0.24 6.34 -6.55
C ASN A 21 1.23 6.71 -6.76
N LYS A 22 1.67 7.86 -6.24
CA LYS A 22 3.09 8.26 -6.27
C LYS A 22 3.99 7.26 -5.56
N PHE A 23 3.57 6.75 -4.40
CA PHE A 23 4.35 5.74 -3.69
C PHE A 23 4.53 4.46 -4.53
N ILE A 24 3.45 3.97 -5.15
CA ILE A 24 3.48 2.79 -6.02
C ILE A 24 4.46 2.97 -7.19
N GLU A 25 4.57 4.17 -7.77
CA GLU A 25 5.55 4.48 -8.83
C GLU A 25 7.02 4.31 -8.39
N THR A 26 7.30 4.35 -7.08
CA THR A 26 8.66 4.14 -6.53
C THR A 26 9.03 2.66 -6.32
N LEU A 27 8.06 1.76 -6.53
CA LEU A 27 8.22 0.34 -6.34
C LEU A 27 8.54 -0.35 -7.67
N ASN A 28 9.36 -1.41 -7.62
CA ASN A 28 9.49 -2.29 -8.78
C ASN A 28 8.27 -3.22 -8.91
N GLU A 29 8.15 -3.92 -10.05
CA GLU A 29 6.99 -4.78 -10.35
C GLU A 29 6.70 -5.81 -9.25
N LEU A 30 7.73 -6.45 -8.69
CA LEU A 30 7.59 -7.43 -7.62
C LEU A 30 7.11 -6.79 -6.32
N GLU A 31 7.67 -5.63 -5.97
CA GLU A 31 7.27 -4.84 -4.80
C GLU A 31 5.82 -4.35 -4.93
N VAL A 32 5.41 -3.88 -6.12
CA VAL A 32 4.02 -3.50 -6.42
C VAL A 32 3.09 -4.69 -6.22
N LYS A 33 3.45 -5.86 -6.74
CA LYS A 33 2.62 -7.06 -6.61
C LYS A 33 2.45 -7.46 -5.14
N ILE A 34 3.56 -7.53 -4.39
CA ILE A 34 3.52 -7.87 -2.96
C ILE A 34 2.70 -6.83 -2.19
N PHE A 35 2.87 -5.54 -2.48
CA PHE A 35 2.10 -4.46 -1.85
C PHE A 35 0.60 -4.62 -2.11
N LYS A 36 0.19 -4.80 -3.37
CA LYS A 36 -1.22 -5.00 -3.72
C LYS A 36 -1.80 -6.27 -3.08
N ASP A 37 -1.10 -7.39 -3.22
CA ASP A 37 -1.52 -8.67 -2.64
C ASP A 37 -1.68 -8.58 -1.12
N ARG A 38 -0.79 -7.87 -0.42
CA ARG A 38 -0.86 -7.72 1.04
C ARG A 38 -1.91 -6.73 1.52
N PHE A 39 -1.99 -5.54 0.93
CA PHE A 39 -2.73 -4.41 1.49
C PHE A 39 -4.10 -4.17 0.82
N PHE A 40 -4.33 -4.73 -0.37
CA PHE A 40 -5.59 -4.57 -1.10
C PHE A 40 -6.36 -5.89 -1.26
N PHE A 41 -5.65 -7.02 -1.24
CA PHE A 41 -6.25 -8.35 -1.42
C PHE A 41 -6.12 -9.25 -0.17
N ASP A 42 -5.58 -8.73 0.93
CA ASP A 42 -5.43 -9.44 2.22
C ASP A 42 -4.79 -10.84 2.13
N LYS A 43 -3.95 -11.09 1.11
CA LYS A 43 -3.26 -12.38 0.99
C LYS A 43 -2.23 -12.52 2.11
N THR A 44 -2.05 -13.74 2.62
CA THR A 44 -0.99 -14.04 3.59
C THR A 44 0.39 -14.09 2.92
N GLN A 45 1.47 -13.88 3.68
CA GLN A 45 2.84 -14.07 3.17
C GLN A 45 3.05 -15.47 2.59
N SER A 46 2.46 -16.49 3.21
CA SER A 46 2.55 -17.87 2.75
C SER A 46 1.81 -18.10 1.43
N SER A 47 0.65 -17.47 1.23
CA SER A 47 -0.09 -17.51 -0.04
C SER A 47 0.70 -16.86 -1.16
N ILE A 48 1.25 -15.67 -0.92
CA ILE A 48 2.09 -14.95 -1.89
C ILE A 48 3.36 -15.73 -2.22
N ALA A 49 4.01 -16.30 -1.19
CA ALA A 49 5.21 -17.11 -1.36
C ALA A 49 4.96 -18.31 -2.28
N LYS A 50 3.84 -19.00 -2.08
CA LYS A 50 3.41 -20.11 -2.93
C LYS A 50 3.14 -19.66 -4.37
N GLU A 51 2.46 -18.54 -4.56
CA GLU A 51 2.16 -17.99 -5.88
C GLU A 51 3.42 -17.58 -6.65
N LEU A 52 4.41 -17.02 -5.95
CA LEU A 52 5.66 -16.54 -6.53
C LEU A 52 6.76 -17.60 -6.62
N GLY A 53 6.55 -18.80 -6.07
CA GLY A 53 7.57 -19.85 -6.03
C GLY A 53 8.80 -19.49 -5.19
N ILE A 54 8.65 -18.64 -4.17
CA ILE A 54 9.75 -18.20 -3.29
C ILE A 54 9.44 -18.54 -1.83
N SER A 55 10.43 -18.40 -0.95
CA SER A 55 10.21 -18.64 0.49
C SER A 55 9.33 -17.54 1.11
N GLN A 56 8.53 -17.89 2.13
CA GLN A 56 7.80 -16.92 2.94
C GLN A 56 8.75 -15.89 3.59
N MET A 57 9.96 -16.30 3.96
CA MET A 57 10.96 -15.39 4.51
C MET A 57 11.41 -14.34 3.48
N THR A 58 11.51 -14.72 2.19
CA THR A 58 11.80 -13.78 1.10
C THR A 58 10.68 -12.76 0.96
N VAL A 59 9.41 -13.21 0.97
CA VAL A 59 8.25 -12.30 0.95
C VAL A 59 8.26 -11.36 2.15
N SER A 60 8.52 -11.86 3.35
CA SER A 60 8.61 -11.07 4.58
C SER A 60 9.66 -9.96 4.49
N ARG A 61 10.85 -10.26 3.95
CA ARG A 61 11.92 -9.27 3.74
C ARG A 61 11.50 -8.20 2.72
N LEU A 62 10.87 -8.60 1.61
CA LEU A 62 10.39 -7.67 0.59
C LEU A 62 9.28 -6.76 1.14
N GLU A 63 8.31 -7.32 1.87
CA GLU A 63 7.25 -6.55 2.53
C GLU A 63 7.81 -5.54 3.53
N LYS A 64 8.77 -5.95 4.36
CA LYS A 64 9.44 -5.02 5.29
C LYS A 64 10.11 -3.87 4.55
N LYS A 65 10.81 -4.16 3.45
CA LYS A 65 11.45 -3.14 2.60
C LYS A 65 10.42 -2.19 1.99
N VAL A 66 9.27 -2.69 1.53
CA VAL A 66 8.17 -1.86 1.01
C VAL A 66 7.61 -0.95 2.10
N VAL A 67 7.37 -1.47 3.30
CA VAL A 67 6.89 -0.66 4.44
C VAL A 67 7.90 0.42 4.84
N GLU A 68 9.20 0.11 4.82
CA GLU A 68 10.26 1.10 5.08
C GLU A 68 10.28 2.20 4.02
N LYS A 69 10.09 1.86 2.74
CA LYS A 69 9.94 2.87 1.67
C LYS A 69 8.70 3.74 1.90
N LEU A 70 7.57 3.14 2.25
CA LEU A 70 6.32 3.87 2.50
C LEU A 70 6.47 4.91 3.62
N LYS A 71 7.12 4.52 4.72
CA LYS A 71 7.41 5.43 5.83
C LYS A 71 8.27 6.62 5.39
N LYS A 72 9.35 6.35 4.66
CA LYS A 72 10.22 7.41 4.13
C LYS A 72 9.48 8.34 3.17
N GLU A 73 8.62 7.80 2.34
CA GLU A 73 7.84 8.62 1.40
C GLU A 73 6.81 9.49 2.14
N TYR A 74 6.16 8.93 3.17
CA TYR A 74 5.26 9.68 4.04
C TYR A 74 5.99 10.83 4.76
N GLU A 75 7.20 10.57 5.28
CA GLU A 75 8.02 11.58 5.96
C GLU A 75 8.47 12.74 5.04
N LYS A 76 8.65 12.51 3.74
CA LYS A 76 8.96 13.58 2.77
C LYS A 76 7.78 14.47 2.42
N ASN A 77 6.55 13.96 2.61
CA ASN A 77 5.32 14.67 2.28
C ASN A 77 4.69 15.37 3.52
N LEU A 78 5.36 15.30 4.69
CA LEU A 78 5.09 16.09 5.89
C LEU A 78 5.84 17.43 5.83
#